data_AF-A0A2W4RET5-F1
#
_entry.id   AF-A0A2W4RET5-F1
#
_cell.length_a   1.000
_cell.length_b   1.000
_cell.length_c   1.000
_cell.angle_alpha   90.00
_cell.angle_beta   90.00
_cell.angle_gamma   90.00
#
_symmetry.space_group_name_H-M   'P 1'
#
loop_
_entity.id
_entity.type
_entity.pdbx_description
1 polymer ?
#
loop_
_entity_poly.entity_id
_entity_poly.type
_entity_poly.pdbx_seq_one_letter_code
_entity_poly.pdbx_strand_id
1 'polypeptide(L)'
;MCLPAAALLSAGLLLFPAAAAAQPADDSAWDPDLVQTAAEWSDEVPAHVSSTTGNSWLERDGTVEADPLNVPLLAGDRLRTEDGYLEILFSDGSLLAFDRHTEAELLSDTLLHLERGAIRLELARGSAGYRIDAAGTTTWARTAGEYLVEIDAASTADRMVRLLVIRGSAELESNAARSLVRAGYEAWASDGRAPSLPRPANISHAGDFARWWDERRHERVGYRSSPYLPSELTLYSGVLDRHGEWHYEAGSGYVWYPRVAAEWTPYSSGRWTYVGVYGWVWIGAERWAWPTHHYGRWGFKRGRYYWIPGRRWAPAWVAWATGPGYVGWVPLGYDDRPLVSIHIGFSTGWRGWTYLPVDRFHTHVVVVRGGRFLPPRHVQLRHVAAVPIRPARIITTYKNHAAPQTR
;
A
#
# COMPACT_ATOMS: atom_id res chain seq x y z
N MET A 1 -31.87 81.86 -37.30
CA MET A 1 -31.26 80.80 -38.13
C MET A 1 -30.61 79.78 -37.21
N CYS A 2 -31.04 78.52 -37.35
CA CYS A 2 -30.39 77.23 -37.02
C CYS A 2 -30.07 76.81 -35.56
N LEU A 3 -30.72 75.71 -35.15
CA LEU A 3 -30.34 74.67 -34.15
C LEU A 3 -29.14 73.80 -34.67
N PRO A 4 -28.55 72.77 -33.98
CA PRO A 4 -28.86 72.12 -32.67
C PRO A 4 -27.65 71.69 -31.75
N ALA A 5 -28.00 71.15 -30.56
CA ALA A 5 -27.45 69.98 -29.81
C ALA A 5 -25.96 69.81 -29.42
N ALA A 6 -25.73 69.57 -28.11
CA ALA A 6 -24.78 68.56 -27.62
C ALA A 6 -25.20 68.08 -26.22
N ALA A 7 -25.51 66.77 -26.10
CA ALA A 7 -25.79 66.08 -24.85
C ALA A 7 -24.50 65.40 -24.35
N LEU A 8 -24.19 65.52 -23.06
CA LEU A 8 -23.19 64.72 -22.37
C LEU A 8 -23.84 64.05 -21.16
N LEU A 9 -23.92 62.72 -21.23
CA LEU A 9 -24.35 61.82 -20.15
C LEU A 9 -23.24 61.69 -19.11
N SER A 10 -23.54 62.04 -17.86
CA SER A 10 -22.70 61.74 -16.70
C SER A 10 -23.25 60.49 -16.00
N ALA A 11 -22.55 59.36 -16.14
CA ALA A 11 -22.84 58.14 -15.40
C ALA A 11 -22.22 58.22 -13.99
N GLY A 12 -23.04 58.30 -12.95
CA GLY A 12 -22.60 58.20 -11.56
C GLY A 12 -22.29 56.75 -11.19
N LEU A 13 -21.03 56.45 -10.87
CA LEU A 13 -20.65 55.19 -10.21
C LEU A 13 -21.09 55.26 -8.74
N LEU A 14 -22.12 54.48 -8.39
CA LEU A 14 -22.48 54.20 -7.00
C LEU A 14 -21.49 53.16 -6.44
N LEU A 15 -20.60 53.60 -5.56
CA LEU A 15 -19.77 52.74 -4.71
C LEU A 15 -20.65 52.14 -3.61
N PHE A 16 -20.90 50.83 -3.66
CA PHE A 16 -21.43 50.07 -2.53
C PHE A 16 -20.26 49.64 -1.63
N PRO A 17 -20.31 49.87 -0.31
CA PRO A 17 -19.33 49.31 0.61
C PRO A 17 -19.56 47.81 0.74
N ALA A 18 -18.59 46.99 0.34
CA ALA A 18 -18.59 45.57 0.64
C ALA A 18 -18.30 45.40 2.14
N ALA A 19 -19.35 45.11 2.92
CA ALA A 19 -19.19 44.67 4.29
C ALA A 19 -18.41 43.35 4.29
N ALA A 20 -17.17 43.38 4.77
CA ALA A 20 -16.41 42.18 5.09
C ALA A 20 -17.08 41.49 6.28
N ALA A 21 -17.97 40.53 6.02
CA ALA A 21 -18.49 39.63 7.03
C ALA A 21 -17.34 38.70 7.46
N ALA A 22 -16.79 38.94 8.64
CA ALA A 22 -15.91 37.99 9.31
C ALA A 22 -16.68 36.66 9.48
N GLN A 23 -16.14 35.57 8.94
CA GLN A 23 -16.64 34.24 9.26
C GLN A 23 -16.46 34.00 10.77
N PRO A 24 -17.49 33.51 11.48
CA PRO A 24 -17.32 33.14 12.87
C PRO A 24 -16.32 31.97 12.94
N ALA A 25 -15.42 32.04 13.92
CA ALA A 25 -14.63 30.88 14.32
C ALA A 25 -15.61 29.80 14.79
N ASP A 26 -15.69 28.70 14.04
CA ASP A 26 -16.59 27.59 14.37
C ASP A 26 -15.89 26.71 15.42
N ASP A 27 -16.22 26.93 16.70
CA ASP A 27 -15.93 26.05 17.84
C ASP A 27 -16.74 24.75 17.71
N SER A 28 -16.48 23.98 16.64
CA SER A 28 -17.04 22.64 16.47
C SER A 28 -16.33 21.69 17.43
N ALA A 29 -16.98 21.46 18.57
CA ALA A 29 -16.55 20.53 19.60
C ALA A 29 -16.20 19.16 18.99
N TRP A 30 -14.92 18.80 19.15
CA TRP A 30 -14.39 17.45 19.05
C TRP A 30 -15.39 16.45 19.66
N ASP A 31 -15.86 15.48 18.86
CA ASP A 31 -16.60 14.31 19.37
C ASP A 31 -15.60 13.22 19.80
N PRO A 32 -15.35 13.05 21.11
CA PRO A 32 -14.37 12.08 21.59
C PRO A 32 -14.79 10.62 21.34
N ASP A 33 -16.06 10.34 21.05
CA ASP A 33 -16.56 8.97 20.83
C ASP A 33 -16.26 8.42 19.42
N LEU A 34 -15.92 9.29 18.45
CA LEU A 34 -15.37 8.88 17.15
C LEU A 34 -13.90 8.44 17.24
N VAL A 35 -13.22 8.77 18.34
CA VAL A 35 -11.92 8.20 18.72
C VAL A 35 -12.19 6.82 19.33
N GLN A 36 -12.79 5.91 18.58
CA GLN A 36 -12.67 4.50 18.92
C GLN A 36 -11.19 4.17 18.84
N THR A 37 -10.58 4.12 20.03
CA THR A 37 -9.25 3.62 20.40
C THR A 37 -8.39 3.34 19.18
N ALA A 38 -7.38 4.19 18.94
CA ALA A 38 -6.29 3.88 18.02
C ALA A 38 -5.81 2.47 18.38
N ALA A 39 -6.31 1.46 17.65
CA ALA A 39 -5.88 0.10 17.85
C ALA A 39 -4.37 0.12 17.62
N GLU A 40 -3.61 -0.62 18.42
CA GLU A 40 -2.18 -0.77 18.22
C GLU A 40 -1.96 -1.54 16.91
N TRP A 41 -1.98 -0.79 15.79
CA TRP A 41 -1.74 -1.29 14.44
C TRP A 41 -0.33 -1.86 14.25
N SER A 42 0.56 -1.68 15.24
CA SER A 42 1.94 -2.19 15.22
C SER A 42 2.01 -3.71 15.16
N ASP A 43 0.97 -4.40 15.64
CA ASP A 43 0.99 -5.84 15.80
C ASP A 43 0.24 -6.56 14.66
N GLU A 44 -0.41 -5.80 13.77
CA GLU A 44 -1.23 -6.31 12.67
C GLU A 44 -0.78 -5.71 11.32
N VAL A 45 0.52 -5.79 11.00
CA VAL A 45 1.00 -5.34 9.69
C VAL A 45 0.70 -6.43 8.65
N PRO A 46 -0.15 -6.19 7.64
CA PRO A 46 -0.44 -7.18 6.61
C PRO A 46 0.78 -7.43 5.72
N ALA A 47 0.92 -8.69 5.27
CA ALA A 47 1.70 -8.97 4.07
C ALA A 47 1.14 -8.17 2.89
N HIS A 48 1.99 -7.78 1.95
CA HIS A 48 1.56 -7.01 0.78
C HIS A 48 2.42 -7.33 -0.43
N VAL A 49 1.85 -7.06 -1.61
CA VAL A 49 2.61 -7.15 -2.85
C VAL A 49 3.58 -5.97 -2.94
N SER A 50 4.87 -6.25 -2.77
CA SER A 50 5.94 -5.24 -2.78
C SER A 50 6.44 -4.93 -4.19
N SER A 51 6.24 -5.83 -5.14
CA SER A 51 6.70 -5.66 -6.52
C SER A 51 5.89 -6.49 -7.50
N THR A 52 5.55 -5.89 -8.62
CA THR A 52 4.98 -6.55 -9.79
C THR A 52 5.82 -6.22 -11.02
N THR A 53 5.89 -7.14 -11.98
CA THR A 53 6.41 -6.91 -13.33
C THR A 53 5.63 -7.78 -14.31
N GLY A 54 5.39 -7.30 -15.53
CA GLY A 54 4.58 -8.02 -16.49
C GLY A 54 3.13 -8.18 -16.02
N ASN A 55 2.47 -9.25 -16.45
CA ASN A 55 1.08 -9.47 -16.12
C ASN A 55 0.95 -10.27 -14.81
N SER A 56 0.32 -9.64 -13.82
CA SER A 56 0.04 -10.23 -12.51
C SER A 56 -1.33 -9.78 -11.98
N TRP A 57 -1.96 -10.67 -11.22
CA TRP A 57 -3.31 -10.46 -10.69
C TRP A 57 -3.41 -10.99 -9.27
N LEU A 58 -4.30 -10.34 -8.51
CA LEU A 58 -4.81 -10.83 -7.25
C LEU A 58 -6.32 -11.03 -7.39
N GLU A 59 -6.82 -12.18 -6.99
CA GLU A 59 -8.26 -12.45 -6.89
C GLU A 59 -8.66 -12.61 -5.44
N ARG A 60 -9.70 -11.88 -5.04
CA ARG A 60 -10.32 -11.92 -3.73
C ARG A 60 -11.83 -11.93 -3.87
N ASP A 61 -12.49 -12.92 -3.28
CA ASP A 61 -13.96 -13.06 -3.29
C ASP A 61 -14.57 -12.94 -4.71
N GLY A 62 -13.90 -13.52 -5.72
CA GLY A 62 -14.30 -13.45 -7.13
C GLY A 62 -14.05 -12.12 -7.83
N THR A 63 -13.47 -11.13 -7.14
CA THR A 63 -13.03 -9.86 -7.73
C THR A 63 -11.57 -9.97 -8.11
N VAL A 64 -11.28 -9.78 -9.40
CA VAL A 64 -9.91 -9.77 -9.92
C VAL A 64 -9.37 -8.35 -9.96
N GLU A 65 -8.22 -8.16 -9.34
CA GLU A 65 -7.43 -6.94 -9.39
C GLU A 65 -6.20 -7.15 -10.28
N ALA A 66 -6.05 -6.31 -11.31
CA ALA A 66 -4.86 -6.29 -12.16
C ALA A 66 -3.80 -5.33 -11.59
N ASP A 67 -2.52 -5.71 -11.70
CA ASP A 67 -1.38 -4.99 -11.12
C ASP A 67 -1.55 -4.73 -9.61
N PRO A 68 -1.50 -5.79 -8.78
CA PRO A 68 -1.81 -5.71 -7.35
C PRO A 68 -0.70 -5.05 -6.53
N LEU A 69 0.11 -4.16 -7.11
CA LEU A 69 1.17 -3.47 -6.38
C LEU A 69 0.62 -2.73 -5.15
N ASN A 70 1.32 -2.86 -4.02
CA ASN A 70 0.96 -2.33 -2.71
C ASN A 70 -0.36 -2.86 -2.14
N VAL A 71 -0.97 -3.90 -2.70
CA VAL A 71 -2.19 -4.48 -2.13
C VAL A 71 -1.85 -5.30 -0.88
N PRO A 72 -2.48 -5.02 0.28
CA PRO A 72 -2.42 -5.87 1.44
C PRO A 72 -3.14 -7.19 1.16
N LEU A 73 -2.53 -8.28 1.60
CA LEU A 73 -3.02 -9.63 1.42
C LEU A 73 -3.88 -10.07 2.60
N LEU A 74 -4.83 -10.96 2.30
CA LEU A 74 -5.67 -11.67 3.25
C LEU A 74 -5.57 -13.17 2.98
N ALA A 75 -5.88 -13.96 4.01
CA ALA A 75 -6.09 -15.39 3.83
C ALA A 75 -7.24 -15.64 2.82
N GLY A 76 -7.02 -16.54 1.88
CA GLY A 76 -7.90 -16.85 0.75
C GLY A 76 -7.56 -16.10 -0.54
N ASP A 77 -6.63 -15.15 -0.53
CA ASP A 77 -6.23 -14.44 -1.75
C ASP A 77 -5.52 -15.38 -2.73
N ARG A 78 -5.92 -15.32 -3.99
CA ARG A 78 -5.26 -16.04 -5.09
C ARG A 78 -4.40 -15.10 -5.90
N LEU A 79 -3.14 -15.48 -6.10
CA LEU A 79 -2.16 -14.70 -6.83
C LEU A 79 -1.76 -15.45 -8.08
N ARG A 80 -1.74 -14.74 -9.20
CA ARG A 80 -1.38 -15.31 -10.50
C ARG A 80 -0.41 -14.43 -11.26
N THR A 81 0.55 -15.05 -11.92
CA THR A 81 1.47 -14.44 -12.88
C THR A 81 1.37 -15.17 -14.22
N GLU A 82 1.53 -14.44 -15.31
CA GLU A 82 1.72 -15.05 -16.64
C GLU A 82 3.11 -14.68 -17.16
N ASP A 83 3.24 -13.63 -17.98
CA ASP A 83 4.51 -13.15 -18.51
C ASP A 83 5.22 -12.18 -17.53
N GLY A 84 5.21 -12.51 -16.25
CA GLY A 84 5.58 -11.60 -15.18
C GLY A 84 6.09 -12.26 -13.91
N TYR A 85 6.48 -11.41 -12.98
CA TYR A 85 6.92 -11.78 -11.63
C TYR A 85 6.16 -10.95 -10.62
N LEU A 86 5.88 -11.57 -9.46
CA LEU A 86 5.24 -10.93 -8.33
C LEU A 86 6.06 -11.22 -7.07
N GLU A 87 6.16 -10.24 -6.18
CA GLU A 87 6.80 -10.38 -4.88
C GLU A 87 5.86 -9.94 -3.77
N ILE A 88 5.86 -10.71 -2.69
CA ILE A 88 5.17 -10.46 -1.44
C ILE A 88 6.22 -10.21 -0.36
N LEU A 89 6.02 -9.15 0.42
CA LEU A 89 6.78 -8.87 1.63
C LEU A 89 5.88 -9.05 2.86
N PHE A 90 6.30 -9.95 3.74
CA PHE A 90 5.65 -10.22 5.03
C PHE A 90 6.17 -9.26 6.11
N SER A 91 5.39 -9.13 7.19
CA SER A 91 5.69 -8.23 8.32
C SER A 91 6.95 -8.63 9.09
N ASP A 92 7.31 -9.91 9.12
CA ASP A 92 8.54 -10.43 9.72
C ASP A 92 9.80 -10.17 8.86
N GLY A 93 9.62 -9.60 7.66
CA GLY A 93 10.67 -9.36 6.69
C GLY A 93 10.97 -10.53 5.75
N SER A 94 10.20 -11.63 5.85
CA SER A 94 10.24 -12.72 4.89
C SER A 94 9.69 -12.27 3.54
N LEU A 95 10.15 -12.92 2.47
CA LEU A 95 9.81 -12.57 1.09
C LEU A 95 9.38 -13.81 0.32
N LEU A 96 8.32 -13.70 -0.47
CA LEU A 96 7.86 -14.75 -1.36
C LEU A 96 7.71 -14.20 -2.78
N ALA A 97 8.38 -14.82 -3.73
CA ALA A 97 8.35 -14.46 -5.13
C ALA A 97 7.73 -15.55 -5.98
N PHE A 98 7.02 -15.12 -7.02
CA PHE A 98 6.34 -15.95 -8.00
C PHE A 98 7.09 -15.83 -9.34
N ASP A 99 7.43 -16.96 -9.94
CA ASP A 99 7.93 -17.02 -11.32
C ASP A 99 6.80 -16.74 -12.32
N ARG A 100 7.10 -16.72 -13.61
CA ARG A 100 6.14 -16.73 -14.71
C ARG A 100 5.21 -17.94 -14.62
N HIS A 101 3.99 -17.78 -15.13
CA HIS A 101 2.96 -18.84 -15.15
C HIS A 101 2.71 -19.52 -13.79
N THR A 102 2.80 -18.77 -12.70
CA THR A 102 2.65 -19.28 -11.34
C THR A 102 1.28 -18.89 -10.78
N GLU A 103 0.60 -19.84 -10.15
CA GLU A 103 -0.67 -19.60 -9.46
C GLU A 103 -0.64 -20.25 -8.08
N ALA A 104 -1.02 -19.48 -7.06
CA ALA A 104 -1.06 -19.95 -5.69
C ALA A 104 -2.13 -19.22 -4.87
N GLU A 105 -2.64 -19.90 -3.85
CA GLU A 105 -3.58 -19.36 -2.86
C GLU A 105 -2.86 -19.17 -1.52
N LEU A 106 -2.91 -17.94 -0.98
CA LEU A 106 -2.37 -17.62 0.34
C LEU A 106 -3.40 -18.00 1.41
N LEU A 107 -3.14 -19.03 2.20
CA LEU A 107 -4.06 -19.49 3.24
C LEU A 107 -3.78 -18.83 4.61
N SER A 108 -2.55 -18.38 4.84
CA SER A 108 -2.13 -17.52 5.96
C SER A 108 -0.74 -16.94 5.68
N ASP A 109 -0.22 -16.08 6.55
CA ASP A 109 1.15 -15.55 6.45
C ASP A 109 2.25 -16.62 6.53
N THR A 110 1.91 -17.86 6.87
CA THR A 110 2.85 -18.99 6.96
C THR A 110 2.42 -20.21 6.14
N LEU A 111 1.38 -20.10 5.32
CA LEU A 111 0.82 -21.22 4.55
C LEU A 111 0.39 -20.77 3.16
N LEU A 112 0.96 -21.41 2.14
CA LEU A 112 0.61 -21.23 0.74
C LEU A 112 0.18 -22.56 0.12
N HIS A 113 -0.86 -22.54 -0.70
CA HIS A 113 -1.16 -23.62 -1.64
C HIS A 113 -0.67 -23.25 -3.05
N LEU A 114 0.31 -23.95 -3.58
CA LEU A 114 0.85 -23.73 -4.92
C LEU A 114 0.13 -24.65 -5.92
N GLU A 115 -0.53 -24.06 -6.91
CA GLU A 115 -1.31 -24.80 -7.92
C GLU A 115 -0.47 -25.15 -9.16
N ARG A 116 0.38 -24.22 -9.61
CA ARG A 116 1.33 -24.39 -10.70
C ARG A 116 2.49 -23.40 -10.61
N GLY A 117 3.54 -23.68 -11.38
CA GLY A 117 4.69 -22.80 -11.55
C GLY A 117 5.73 -22.96 -10.45
N ALA A 118 6.44 -21.88 -10.15
CA ALA A 118 7.55 -21.89 -9.20
C ALA A 118 7.51 -20.68 -8.29
N ILE A 119 7.88 -20.90 -7.04
CA ILE A 119 8.01 -19.86 -6.04
C ILE A 119 9.38 -19.90 -5.36
N ARG A 120 9.88 -18.73 -5.00
CA ARG A 120 11.10 -18.58 -4.21
C ARG A 120 10.77 -17.88 -2.91
N LEU A 121 11.18 -18.48 -1.80
CA LEU A 121 10.91 -18.02 -0.46
C LEU A 121 12.22 -17.68 0.24
N GLU A 122 12.33 -16.49 0.81
CA GLU A 122 13.35 -16.13 1.79
C GLU A 122 12.70 -15.93 3.15
N LEU A 123 13.10 -16.77 4.12
CA LEU A 123 12.65 -16.66 5.50
C LEU A 123 13.62 -15.84 6.33
N ALA A 124 13.09 -14.80 6.96
CA ALA A 124 13.83 -13.96 7.88
C ALA A 124 14.24 -14.71 9.15
N ARG A 125 15.27 -14.19 9.84
CA ARG A 125 15.68 -14.73 11.14
C ARG A 125 14.57 -14.50 12.16
N GLY A 126 14.23 -15.55 12.91
CA GLY A 126 13.15 -15.51 13.90
C GLY A 126 11.77 -15.84 13.33
N SER A 127 11.65 -16.08 12.02
CA SER A 127 10.41 -16.56 11.41
C SER A 127 9.97 -17.91 11.99
N ALA A 128 8.66 -18.14 12.12
CA ALA A 128 8.07 -19.36 12.65
C ALA A 128 8.18 -20.57 11.70
N GLY A 129 8.77 -20.37 10.51
CA GLY A 129 8.76 -21.33 9.42
C GLY A 129 7.59 -21.08 8.47
N TYR A 130 7.57 -21.82 7.37
CA TYR A 130 6.57 -21.64 6.31
C TYR A 130 6.22 -22.98 5.67
N ARG A 131 4.93 -23.19 5.44
CA ARG A 131 4.40 -24.39 4.80
C ARG A 131 3.93 -24.08 3.39
N ILE A 132 4.33 -24.93 2.44
CA ILE A 132 3.86 -24.89 1.05
C ILE A 132 3.23 -26.24 0.73
N ASP A 133 1.95 -26.25 0.40
CA ASP A 133 1.26 -27.43 -0.11
C ASP A 133 1.22 -27.35 -1.64
N ALA A 134 1.67 -28.41 -2.31
CA ALA A 134 1.82 -28.43 -3.77
C ALA A 134 1.63 -29.85 -4.30
N ALA A 135 0.73 -30.05 -5.27
CA ALA A 135 0.53 -31.31 -5.99
C ALA A 135 0.51 -32.59 -5.11
N GLY A 136 -0.23 -32.56 -3.99
CA GLY A 136 -0.33 -33.69 -3.05
C GLY A 136 0.87 -33.87 -2.11
N THR A 137 1.82 -32.94 -2.13
CA THR A 137 3.01 -32.91 -1.29
C THR A 137 2.99 -31.70 -0.36
N THR A 138 3.78 -31.75 0.71
CA THR A 138 3.96 -30.62 1.63
C THR A 138 5.44 -30.34 1.84
N THR A 139 5.84 -29.09 1.67
CA THR A 139 7.15 -28.57 2.05
C THR A 139 7.04 -27.78 3.35
N TRP A 140 7.90 -28.11 4.32
CA TRP A 140 8.05 -27.38 5.59
C TRP A 140 9.42 -26.68 5.60
N ALA A 141 9.46 -25.40 5.28
CA ALA A 141 10.64 -24.57 5.45
C ALA A 141 10.83 -24.27 6.95
N ARG A 142 11.81 -24.93 7.59
CA ARG A 142 11.93 -24.97 9.06
C ARG A 142 12.75 -23.84 9.65
N THR A 143 13.73 -23.34 8.90
CA THR A 143 14.69 -22.36 9.41
C THR A 143 14.68 -21.10 8.57
N ALA A 144 15.22 -20.01 9.11
CA ALA A 144 15.64 -18.89 8.28
C ALA A 144 16.56 -19.38 7.14
N GLY A 145 16.34 -18.89 5.93
CA GLY A 145 16.92 -19.52 4.76
C GLY A 145 16.28 -19.10 3.46
N GLU A 146 16.60 -19.84 2.41
CA GLU A 146 16.13 -19.55 1.06
C GLU A 146 15.83 -20.85 0.34
N TYR A 147 14.63 -20.90 -0.24
CA TYR A 147 13.99 -22.11 -0.72
C TYR A 147 13.35 -21.83 -2.09
N LEU A 148 13.46 -22.78 -3.01
CA LEU A 148 12.73 -22.79 -4.27
C LEU A 148 11.83 -24.03 -4.28
N VAL A 149 10.54 -23.81 -4.53
CA VAL A 149 9.55 -24.88 -4.72
C VAL A 149 8.95 -24.71 -6.10
N GLU A 150 9.00 -25.77 -6.89
CA GLU A 150 8.61 -25.78 -8.30
C GLU A 150 7.73 -27.00 -8.57
N ILE A 151 6.62 -26.81 -9.27
CA ILE A 151 5.80 -27.90 -9.81
C ILE A 151 6.18 -28.09 -11.26
N ASP A 152 6.71 -29.26 -11.60
CA ASP A 152 7.03 -29.62 -12.97
C ASP A 152 5.75 -29.65 -13.82
N ALA A 153 5.77 -28.86 -14.90
CA ALA A 153 4.66 -28.74 -15.85
C ALA A 153 4.63 -29.85 -16.90
N ALA A 154 5.64 -30.73 -16.96
CA ALA A 154 5.79 -31.73 -18.02
C ALA A 154 4.67 -32.80 -18.03
N SER A 155 4.03 -33.07 -16.88
CA SER A 155 2.96 -34.06 -16.77
C SER A 155 1.81 -33.55 -15.91
N THR A 156 0.58 -33.63 -16.44
CA THR A 156 -0.65 -33.32 -15.69
C THR A 156 -1.08 -34.47 -14.79
N ALA A 157 -0.74 -35.71 -15.14
CA ALA A 157 -1.12 -36.91 -14.40
C ALA A 157 -0.14 -37.27 -13.28
N ASP A 158 1.12 -36.81 -13.39
CA ASP A 158 2.18 -37.06 -12.42
C ASP A 158 2.98 -35.78 -12.17
N ARG A 159 2.35 -34.84 -11.47
CA ARG A 159 2.96 -33.55 -11.13
C ARG A 159 4.05 -33.78 -10.09
N MET A 160 5.29 -33.55 -10.49
CA MET A 160 6.45 -33.65 -9.62
C MET A 160 6.73 -32.30 -8.95
N VAL A 161 6.84 -32.28 -7.63
CA VAL A 161 7.32 -31.13 -6.88
C VAL A 161 8.81 -31.27 -6.66
N ARG A 162 9.55 -30.23 -7.01
CA ARG A 162 10.97 -30.06 -6.70
C ARG A 162 11.12 -29.08 -5.55
N LEU A 163 11.84 -29.50 -4.51
CA LEU A 163 12.31 -28.64 -3.44
C LEU A 163 13.82 -28.46 -3.57
N LEU A 164 14.27 -27.22 -3.72
CA LEU A 164 15.69 -26.84 -3.65
C LEU A 164 15.90 -25.96 -2.42
N VAL A 165 16.85 -26.35 -1.56
CA VAL A 165 17.25 -25.56 -0.38
C VAL A 165 18.57 -24.87 -0.67
N ILE A 166 18.52 -23.56 -0.88
CA ILE A 166 19.70 -22.72 -1.14
C ILE A 166 20.39 -22.39 0.19
N ARG A 167 19.61 -22.01 1.21
CA ARG A 167 20.08 -21.77 2.58
C ARG A 167 19.06 -22.32 3.58
N GLY A 168 19.53 -22.78 4.74
CA GLY A 168 18.68 -23.33 5.79
C GLY A 168 18.38 -24.83 5.62
N SER A 169 17.21 -25.25 6.08
CA SER A 169 16.74 -26.63 6.00
C SER A 169 15.22 -26.70 5.89
N ALA A 170 14.74 -27.62 5.09
CA ALA A 170 13.32 -27.87 4.88
C ALA A 170 13.04 -29.38 4.84
N GLU A 171 11.81 -29.77 5.13
CA GLU A 171 11.34 -31.13 4.93
C GLU A 171 10.36 -31.19 3.76
N LEU A 172 10.57 -32.15 2.86
CA LEU A 172 9.60 -32.52 1.85
C LEU A 172 8.85 -33.76 2.31
N GLU A 173 7.53 -33.68 2.36
CA GLU A 173 6.63 -34.74 2.81
C GLU A 173 5.72 -35.19 1.67
N SER A 174 5.61 -36.51 1.49
CA SER A 174 4.60 -37.16 0.66
C SER A 174 4.40 -38.60 1.12
N ASN A 175 3.18 -39.13 0.98
CA ASN A 175 2.82 -40.50 1.38
C ASN A 175 3.28 -40.87 2.80
N ALA A 176 3.08 -39.96 3.77
CA ALA A 176 3.53 -40.06 5.17
C ALA A 176 5.05 -40.25 5.37
N ALA A 177 5.85 -40.18 4.32
CA ALA A 177 7.31 -40.21 4.36
C ALA A 177 7.87 -38.78 4.25
N ARG A 178 8.97 -38.53 4.96
CA ARG A 178 9.64 -37.23 5.00
C ARG A 178 11.09 -37.34 4.56
N SER A 179 11.54 -36.33 3.83
CA SER A 179 12.95 -36.18 3.44
C SER A 179 13.45 -34.82 3.91
N LEU A 180 14.49 -34.82 4.74
CA LEU A 180 15.15 -33.61 5.22
C LEU A 180 16.14 -33.12 4.18
N VAL A 181 15.86 -31.96 3.58
CA VAL A 181 16.70 -31.30 2.59
C VAL A 181 17.46 -30.16 3.26
N ARG A 182 18.78 -30.14 3.11
CA ARG A 182 19.67 -29.12 3.67
C ARG A 182 20.21 -28.22 2.57
N ALA A 183 20.78 -27.07 2.97
CA ALA A 183 21.44 -26.14 2.07
C ALA A 183 22.36 -26.84 1.06
N GLY A 184 22.22 -26.49 -0.22
CA GLY A 184 22.96 -27.06 -1.34
C GLY A 184 22.37 -28.36 -1.91
N TYR A 185 21.26 -28.84 -1.37
CA TYR A 185 20.58 -30.06 -1.82
C TYR A 185 19.19 -29.79 -2.36
N GLU A 186 18.73 -30.72 -3.18
CA GLU A 186 17.38 -30.77 -3.73
C GLU A 186 16.77 -32.17 -3.58
N ALA A 187 15.44 -32.23 -3.51
CA ALA A 187 14.66 -33.46 -3.50
C ALA A 187 13.38 -33.28 -4.33
N TRP A 188 12.79 -34.40 -4.74
CA TRP A 188 11.52 -34.43 -5.47
C TRP A 188 10.51 -35.30 -4.74
N ALA A 189 9.24 -34.95 -4.91
CA ALA A 189 8.13 -35.79 -4.47
C ALA A 189 6.96 -35.60 -5.44
N SER A 190 6.10 -36.60 -5.51
CA SER A 190 4.78 -36.48 -6.12
C SER A 190 3.76 -37.05 -5.15
N ASP A 191 2.49 -36.85 -5.44
CA ASP A 191 1.41 -37.49 -4.71
C ASP A 191 1.59 -39.03 -4.68
N GLY A 192 1.24 -39.64 -3.54
CA GLY A 192 1.25 -41.09 -3.33
C GLY A 192 2.62 -41.79 -3.34
N ARG A 193 3.74 -41.07 -3.54
CA ARG A 193 5.09 -41.65 -3.56
C ARG A 193 5.99 -41.04 -2.49
N ALA A 194 6.83 -41.86 -1.88
CA ALA A 194 7.82 -41.37 -0.92
C ALA A 194 8.76 -40.36 -1.59
N PRO A 195 9.16 -39.27 -0.91
CA PRO A 195 10.12 -38.31 -1.45
C PRO A 195 11.45 -38.96 -1.79
N SER A 196 12.15 -38.42 -2.78
CA SER A 196 13.49 -38.87 -3.13
C SER A 196 14.48 -38.61 -1.99
N LEU A 197 15.58 -39.37 -2.00
CA LEU A 197 16.75 -38.98 -1.22
C LEU A 197 17.27 -37.61 -1.71
N PRO A 198 17.71 -36.72 -0.81
CA PRO A 198 18.29 -35.44 -1.20
C PRO A 198 19.57 -35.67 -2.01
N ARG A 199 19.75 -34.93 -3.11
CA ARG A 199 20.99 -34.94 -3.89
C ARG A 199 21.58 -33.53 -4.02
N PRO A 200 22.91 -33.39 -4.21
CA PRO A 200 23.52 -32.10 -4.45
C PRO A 200 22.87 -31.39 -5.64
N ALA A 201 22.52 -30.12 -5.45
CA ALA A 201 21.93 -29.28 -6.47
C ALA A 201 22.99 -28.52 -7.26
N ASN A 202 22.78 -28.36 -8.57
CA ASN A 202 23.55 -27.39 -9.35
C ASN A 202 22.83 -26.03 -9.32
N ILE A 203 23.25 -25.16 -8.40
CA ILE A 203 22.69 -23.81 -8.22
C ILE A 203 23.14 -22.80 -9.30
N SER A 204 24.00 -23.20 -10.23
CA SER A 204 24.62 -22.29 -11.22
C SER A 204 23.69 -21.95 -12.40
N HIS A 205 22.55 -22.63 -12.55
CA HIS A 205 21.59 -22.37 -13.61
C HIS A 205 20.58 -21.31 -13.15
N ALA A 206 21.02 -20.05 -13.13
CA ALA A 206 20.15 -18.92 -12.88
C ALA A 206 19.32 -18.61 -14.13
N GLY A 207 18.15 -19.25 -14.25
CA GLY A 207 17.11 -18.81 -15.18
C GLY A 207 16.69 -17.35 -14.91
N ASP A 208 15.85 -16.78 -15.77
CA ASP A 208 15.44 -15.37 -15.64
C ASP A 208 14.84 -15.06 -14.26
N PHE A 209 14.10 -16.00 -13.67
CA PHE A 209 13.53 -15.85 -12.34
C PHE A 209 14.59 -15.67 -11.25
N ALA A 210 15.65 -16.48 -11.29
CA ALA A 210 16.75 -16.36 -10.34
C ALA A 210 17.49 -15.03 -10.51
N ARG A 211 17.70 -14.58 -11.76
CA ARG A 211 18.31 -13.27 -12.05
C ARG A 211 17.46 -12.12 -11.52
N TRP A 212 16.16 -12.13 -11.81
CA TRP A 212 15.21 -11.12 -11.32
C TRP A 212 15.17 -11.07 -9.79
N TRP A 213 15.19 -12.23 -9.14
CA TRP A 213 15.21 -12.34 -7.68
C TRP A 213 16.51 -11.75 -7.10
N ASP A 214 17.66 -12.09 -7.67
CA ASP A 214 18.95 -11.59 -7.20
C ASP A 214 19.08 -10.07 -7.42
N GLU A 215 18.55 -9.54 -8.53
CA GLU A 215 18.45 -8.09 -8.77
C GLU A 215 17.60 -7.40 -7.70
N ARG A 216 16.43 -7.95 -7.35
CA ARG A 216 15.57 -7.44 -6.27
C ARG A 216 16.25 -7.47 -4.90
N ARG A 217 17.07 -8.48 -4.62
CA ARG A 217 17.81 -8.55 -3.35
C ARG A 217 18.96 -7.55 -3.31
N HIS A 218 19.69 -7.38 -4.41
CA HIS A 218 20.69 -6.31 -4.52
C HIS A 218 20.04 -4.94 -4.30
N GLU A 219 18.80 -4.77 -4.74
CA GLU A 219 18.01 -3.58 -4.49
C GLU A 219 17.63 -3.31 -3.03
N ARG A 220 17.91 -4.23 -2.10
CA ARG A 220 17.73 -4.05 -0.64
C ARG A 220 19.03 -3.94 0.14
N VAL A 221 20.15 -4.43 -0.41
CA VAL A 221 21.44 -4.49 0.29
C VAL A 221 22.29 -3.25 -0.06
N GLY A 222 22.96 -2.67 0.93
CA GLY A 222 24.01 -1.67 0.70
C GLY A 222 23.54 -0.22 0.53
N TYR A 223 22.36 0.13 1.04
CA TYR A 223 21.80 1.49 0.89
C TYR A 223 22.18 2.42 2.02
N ARG A 224 22.51 3.66 1.62
CA ARG A 224 23.06 4.71 2.50
C ARG A 224 22.06 5.19 3.54
N SER A 225 20.76 5.03 3.28
CA SER A 225 19.69 5.56 4.12
C SER A 225 19.16 4.63 5.21
N SER A 226 19.64 3.38 5.29
CA SER A 226 19.22 2.47 6.38
C SER A 226 19.37 3.10 7.78
N PRO A 227 20.44 3.87 8.09
CA PRO A 227 20.56 4.56 9.38
C PRO A 227 19.51 5.66 9.64
N TYR A 228 18.77 6.12 8.62
CA TYR A 228 17.73 7.14 8.74
C TYR A 228 16.35 6.53 9.02
N LEU A 229 16.24 5.20 8.91
CA LEU A 229 14.98 4.47 9.00
C LEU A 229 14.89 3.67 10.30
N PRO A 230 13.68 3.52 10.85
CA PRO A 230 13.40 2.47 11.83
C PRO A 230 13.70 1.07 11.28
N SER A 231 13.93 0.10 12.16
CA SER A 231 14.20 -1.29 11.79
C SER A 231 13.11 -1.90 10.93
N GLU A 232 11.85 -1.57 11.22
CA GLU A 232 10.65 -2.02 10.51
C GLU A 232 10.65 -1.56 9.04
N LEU A 233 11.37 -0.47 8.73
CA LEU A 233 11.39 0.14 7.40
C LEU A 233 12.70 -0.08 6.64
N THR A 234 13.66 -0.80 7.24
CA THR A 234 14.98 -0.96 6.64
C THR A 234 14.92 -1.66 5.28
N LEU A 235 13.98 -2.59 5.07
CA LEU A 235 13.80 -3.27 3.77
C LEU A 235 13.36 -2.34 2.63
N TYR A 236 12.84 -1.15 2.96
CA TYR A 236 12.44 -0.14 1.98
C TYR A 236 13.53 0.89 1.66
N SER A 237 14.71 0.83 2.30
CA SER A 237 15.77 1.82 2.09
C SER A 237 16.16 1.96 0.62
N GLY A 238 16.23 0.84 -0.10
CA GLY A 238 16.61 0.85 -1.51
C GLY A 238 15.57 1.48 -2.43
N VAL A 239 14.28 1.25 -2.19
CA VAL A 239 13.22 1.91 -2.98
C VAL A 239 13.18 3.41 -2.67
N LEU A 240 13.38 3.81 -1.42
CA LEU A 240 13.45 5.22 -1.04
C LEU A 240 14.67 5.92 -1.67
N ASP A 241 15.85 5.29 -1.65
CA ASP A 241 17.07 5.85 -2.25
C ASP A 241 16.96 6.02 -3.78
N ARG A 242 16.25 5.13 -4.46
CA ARG A 242 16.03 5.22 -5.92
C ARG A 242 15.03 6.31 -6.31
N HIS A 243 14.01 6.54 -5.48
CA HIS A 243 12.87 7.38 -5.84
C HIS A 243 12.81 8.73 -5.14
N GLY A 244 13.82 9.09 -4.34
CA GLY A 244 13.86 10.37 -3.67
C GLY A 244 15.24 10.76 -3.20
N GLU A 245 15.27 11.64 -2.21
CA GLU A 245 16.50 12.16 -1.61
C GLU A 245 16.28 12.41 -0.12
N TRP A 246 17.32 12.16 0.68
CA TRP A 246 17.29 12.36 2.12
C TRP A 246 17.92 13.70 2.49
N HIS A 247 17.23 14.46 3.34
CA HIS A 247 17.68 15.75 3.84
C HIS A 247 17.54 15.79 5.35
N TYR A 248 18.47 16.44 6.02
CA TYR A 248 18.34 16.70 7.45
C TYR A 248 17.51 17.95 7.68
N GLU A 249 16.41 17.82 8.43
CA GLU A 249 15.56 18.93 8.83
C GLU A 249 15.63 19.10 10.36
N ALA A 250 16.01 20.30 10.79
CA ALA A 250 16.05 20.63 12.22
C ALA A 250 14.66 20.42 12.85
N GLY A 251 14.61 19.65 13.93
CA GLY A 251 13.37 19.28 14.63
C GLY A 251 12.80 17.91 14.24
N SER A 252 13.04 17.42 13.01
CA SER A 252 12.49 16.13 12.53
C SER A 252 13.54 15.07 12.25
N GLY A 253 14.83 15.44 12.17
CA GLY A 253 15.91 14.53 11.78
C GLY A 253 15.99 14.34 10.28
N TYR A 254 16.37 13.14 9.82
CA TYR A 254 16.41 12.84 8.39
C TYR A 254 15.01 12.60 7.84
N VAL A 255 14.64 13.40 6.84
CA VAL A 255 13.37 13.30 6.11
C VAL A 255 13.63 12.96 4.65
N TRP A 256 12.63 12.37 4.01
CA TRP A 256 12.73 11.94 2.62
C TRP A 256 11.86 12.80 1.70
N TYR A 257 12.44 13.32 0.64
CA TYR A 257 11.72 14.06 -0.39
C TYR A 257 11.54 13.18 -1.64
N PRO A 258 10.30 12.87 -2.06
CA PRO A 258 10.06 12.13 -3.29
C PRO A 258 10.50 12.91 -4.53
N ARG A 259 10.95 12.18 -5.55
CA ARG A 259 11.24 12.72 -6.89
C ARG A 259 9.99 12.56 -7.76
N VAL A 260 9.10 13.52 -7.67
CA VAL A 260 7.75 13.51 -8.26
C VAL A 260 7.47 14.81 -9.02
N ALA A 261 6.38 14.82 -9.80
CA ALA A 261 5.90 16.02 -10.48
C ALA A 261 5.45 17.09 -9.46
N ALA A 262 5.44 18.37 -9.88
CA ALA A 262 5.19 19.50 -8.98
C ALA A 262 3.77 19.52 -8.38
N GLU A 263 2.81 18.94 -9.10
CA GLU A 263 1.41 18.80 -8.70
C GLU A 263 1.15 17.60 -7.79
N TRP A 264 2.14 16.71 -7.61
CA TRP A 264 2.00 15.52 -6.79
C TRP A 264 1.80 15.90 -5.31
N THR A 265 0.89 15.18 -4.65
CA THR A 265 0.63 15.32 -3.23
C THR A 265 0.50 13.94 -2.59
N PRO A 266 0.78 13.77 -1.29
CA PRO A 266 0.57 12.49 -0.65
C PRO A 266 -0.90 12.07 -0.75
N TYR A 267 -1.14 10.78 -0.91
CA TYR A 267 -2.47 10.20 -1.12
C TYR A 267 -3.24 10.78 -2.33
N SER A 268 -2.58 11.18 -3.43
CA SER A 268 -3.26 11.60 -4.67
C SER A 268 -3.12 10.66 -5.86
N SER A 269 -2.16 9.73 -5.83
CA SER A 269 -1.89 8.77 -6.91
C SER A 269 -2.05 7.36 -6.36
N GLY A 270 -3.19 6.75 -6.62
CA GLY A 270 -3.59 5.50 -5.98
C GLY A 270 -5.10 5.43 -5.76
N ARG A 271 -5.51 4.58 -4.83
CA ARG A 271 -6.93 4.30 -4.54
C ARG A 271 -7.18 3.96 -3.08
N TRP A 272 -8.42 4.21 -2.63
CA TRP A 272 -8.92 3.64 -1.39
C TRP A 272 -9.58 2.29 -1.67
N THR A 273 -9.19 1.28 -0.92
CA THR A 273 -9.77 -0.07 -1.02
C THR A 273 -10.16 -0.55 0.37
N TYR A 274 -11.35 -1.13 0.49
CA TYR A 274 -11.79 -1.75 1.73
C TYR A 274 -11.20 -3.15 1.85
N VAL A 275 -10.41 -3.41 2.88
CA VAL A 275 -9.66 -4.65 3.09
C VAL A 275 -10.01 -5.23 4.46
N GLY A 276 -11.00 -6.12 4.48
CA GLY A 276 -11.33 -6.96 5.65
C GLY A 276 -11.27 -6.23 7.00
N VAL A 277 -10.40 -6.73 7.88
CA VAL A 277 -10.16 -6.22 9.25
C VAL A 277 -9.46 -4.86 9.29
N TYR A 278 -8.74 -4.48 8.23
CA TYR A 278 -8.01 -3.22 8.12
C TYR A 278 -8.91 -2.05 7.70
N GLY A 279 -10.10 -2.35 7.15
CA GLY A 279 -11.04 -1.35 6.65
C GLY A 279 -10.50 -0.60 5.43
N TRP A 280 -10.71 0.72 5.32
CA TRP A 280 -10.19 1.51 4.18
C TRP A 280 -8.68 1.71 4.27
N VAL A 281 -7.97 1.06 3.36
CA VAL A 281 -6.53 1.16 3.17
C VAL A 281 -6.24 2.00 1.92
N TRP A 282 -5.25 2.87 1.99
CA TRP A 282 -4.75 3.57 0.81
C TRP A 282 -3.76 2.69 0.04
N ILE A 283 -4.07 2.34 -1.21
CA ILE A 283 -3.19 1.62 -2.12
C ILE A 283 -2.56 2.63 -3.08
N GLY A 284 -1.30 3.00 -2.84
CA GLY A 284 -0.59 3.95 -3.69
C GLY A 284 -0.11 3.33 -5.00
N ALA A 285 -0.02 4.14 -6.05
CA ALA A 285 0.48 3.67 -7.36
C ALA A 285 2.01 3.57 -7.40
N GLU A 286 2.71 4.29 -6.52
CA GLU A 286 4.17 4.28 -6.46
C GLU A 286 4.71 3.15 -5.59
N ARG A 287 5.84 2.54 -5.99
CA ARG A 287 6.49 1.44 -5.24
C ARG A 287 6.89 1.81 -3.80
N TRP A 288 7.15 3.09 -3.55
CA TRP A 288 7.50 3.61 -2.23
C TRP A 288 6.28 4.04 -1.42
N ALA A 289 5.06 3.94 -1.97
CA ALA A 289 3.86 4.39 -1.26
C ALA A 289 3.58 3.56 0.00
N TRP A 290 3.89 2.26 0.00
CA TRP A 290 3.68 1.43 1.18
C TRP A 290 4.37 1.99 2.44
N PRO A 291 5.71 2.16 2.47
CA PRO A 291 6.38 2.73 3.64
C PRO A 291 5.94 4.17 3.92
N THR A 292 5.67 5.00 2.91
CA THR A 292 5.43 6.44 3.14
C THR A 292 3.99 6.81 3.50
N HIS A 293 3.01 5.96 3.15
CA HIS A 293 1.59 6.21 3.39
C HIS A 293 1.04 5.36 4.55
N HIS A 294 1.71 4.27 4.91
CA HIS A 294 1.33 3.46 6.07
C HIS A 294 2.19 3.68 7.30
N TYR A 295 3.36 4.32 7.17
CA TYR A 295 4.20 4.68 8.29
C TYR A 295 4.54 6.17 8.25
N GLY A 296 4.84 6.74 9.42
CA GLY A 296 5.36 8.09 9.51
C GLY A 296 4.35 9.19 9.17
N ARG A 297 4.86 10.39 8.92
CA ARG A 297 4.06 11.61 8.69
C ARG A 297 4.57 12.42 7.52
N TRP A 298 3.71 13.28 6.99
CA TRP A 298 4.08 14.18 5.92
C TRP A 298 4.30 15.60 6.44
N GLY A 299 5.26 16.31 5.86
CA GLY A 299 5.44 17.73 6.04
C GLY A 299 5.50 18.44 4.69
N PHE A 300 5.39 19.75 4.71
CA PHE A 300 5.46 20.58 3.51
C PHE A 300 6.40 21.76 3.76
N LYS A 301 7.42 21.91 2.91
CA LYS A 301 8.41 22.99 3.03
C LYS A 301 8.91 23.37 1.65
N ARG A 302 9.07 24.68 1.40
CA ARG A 302 9.60 25.23 0.14
C ARG A 302 8.89 24.67 -1.11
N GLY A 303 7.56 24.50 -1.04
CA GLY A 303 6.77 24.02 -2.16
C GLY A 303 6.82 22.50 -2.41
N ARG A 304 7.46 21.72 -1.54
CA ARG A 304 7.62 20.26 -1.69
C ARG A 304 7.10 19.51 -0.45
N TYR A 305 6.53 18.33 -0.69
CA TYR A 305 6.26 17.36 0.36
C TYR A 305 7.53 16.65 0.78
N TYR A 306 7.65 16.38 2.07
CA TYR A 306 8.65 15.47 2.62
C TYR A 306 7.99 14.50 3.60
N TRP A 307 8.53 13.30 3.68
CA TRP A 307 8.07 12.25 4.57
C TRP A 307 9.04 12.10 5.75
N ILE A 308 8.47 11.98 6.94
CA ILE A 308 9.16 11.77 8.22
C ILE A 308 8.94 10.31 8.61
N PRO A 309 10.00 9.47 8.69
CA PRO A 309 9.86 8.06 9.06
C PRO A 309 9.17 7.85 10.41
N GLY A 310 8.32 6.83 10.49
CA GLY A 310 7.66 6.41 11.72
C GLY A 310 7.65 4.89 11.86
N ARG A 311 7.38 4.41 13.08
CA ARG A 311 7.47 2.97 13.39
C ARG A 311 6.14 2.23 13.28
N ARG A 312 5.03 2.96 13.45
CA ARG A 312 3.70 2.37 13.53
C ARG A 312 3.07 2.32 12.15
N TRP A 313 2.62 1.13 11.76
CA TRP A 313 1.78 0.95 10.59
C TRP A 313 0.37 1.51 10.86
N ALA A 314 -0.34 1.88 9.81
CA ALA A 314 -1.78 2.11 9.80
C ALA A 314 -2.29 2.03 8.35
N PRO A 315 -3.60 1.79 8.13
CA PRO A 315 -4.20 1.80 6.79
C PRO A 315 -3.94 3.08 5.99
N ALA A 316 -3.84 4.21 6.69
CA ALA A 316 -3.37 5.50 6.20
C ALA A 316 -3.21 6.49 7.35
N TRP A 317 -2.31 7.47 7.17
CA TRP A 317 -2.15 8.60 8.09
C TRP A 317 -2.75 9.87 7.50
N VAL A 318 -4.08 9.93 7.51
CA VAL A 318 -4.87 11.04 6.99
C VAL A 318 -5.91 11.52 8.00
N ALA A 319 -6.27 12.80 7.91
CA ALA A 319 -7.51 13.31 8.47
C ALA A 319 -8.62 13.18 7.44
N TRP A 320 -9.83 12.88 7.91
CA TRP A 320 -11.02 12.71 7.07
C TRP A 320 -11.97 13.91 7.18
N ALA A 321 -12.62 14.23 6.07
CA ALA A 321 -13.73 15.15 5.99
C ALA A 321 -14.91 14.50 5.27
N THR A 322 -16.12 14.81 5.68
CA THR A 322 -17.34 14.39 4.99
C THR A 322 -18.29 15.56 4.83
N GLY A 323 -19.06 15.58 3.76
CA GLY A 323 -20.10 16.57 3.53
C GLY A 323 -21.13 16.03 2.55
N PRO A 324 -22.16 16.83 2.21
CA PRO A 324 -23.23 16.38 1.33
C PRO A 324 -22.76 15.80 -0.01
N GLY A 325 -22.75 14.47 -0.09
CA GLY A 325 -22.32 13.72 -1.26
C GLY A 325 -20.81 13.64 -1.48
N TYR A 326 -19.97 14.12 -0.55
CA TYR A 326 -18.51 14.10 -0.69
C TYR A 326 -17.81 13.50 0.53
N VAL A 327 -16.72 12.79 0.27
CA VAL A 327 -15.71 12.39 1.24
C VAL A 327 -14.39 13.04 0.86
N GLY A 328 -13.58 13.41 1.84
CA GLY A 328 -12.26 13.95 1.59
C GLY A 328 -11.24 13.51 2.62
N TRP A 329 -9.99 13.63 2.24
CA TRP A 329 -8.86 13.30 3.09
C TRP A 329 -7.70 14.29 2.90
N VAL A 330 -6.85 14.38 3.90
CA VAL A 330 -5.64 15.20 3.90
C VAL A 330 -4.54 14.49 4.70
N PRO A 331 -3.26 14.53 4.26
CA PRO A 331 -2.18 13.90 5.01
C PRO A 331 -2.05 14.49 6.42
N LEU A 332 -1.62 13.68 7.39
CA LEU A 332 -1.30 14.16 8.73
C LEU A 332 0.15 14.65 8.84
N GLY A 333 0.31 15.76 9.55
CA GLY A 333 1.57 16.35 9.99
C GLY A 333 2.23 15.59 11.13
N TYR A 334 3.46 15.96 11.49
CA TYR A 334 4.19 15.40 12.63
C TYR A 334 3.49 15.62 13.97
N ASP A 335 2.60 16.62 14.04
CA ASP A 335 1.79 16.99 15.18
C ASP A 335 0.39 16.33 15.15
N ASP A 336 0.20 15.32 14.29
CA ASP A 336 -1.08 14.64 14.03
C ASP A 336 -2.22 15.58 13.62
N ARG A 337 -1.88 16.77 13.10
CA ARG A 337 -2.86 17.70 12.55
C ARG A 337 -2.95 17.58 11.03
N PRO A 338 -4.11 17.92 10.44
CA PRO A 338 -4.24 18.07 8.99
C PRO A 338 -3.11 18.94 8.42
N LEU A 339 -2.34 18.40 7.48
CA LEU A 339 -1.32 19.17 6.77
C LEU A 339 -2.02 20.10 5.78
N VAL A 340 -2.40 21.29 6.23
CA VAL A 340 -3.06 22.32 5.42
C VAL A 340 -2.32 23.66 5.54
N SER A 341 -2.23 24.40 4.44
CA SER A 341 -1.80 25.81 4.51
C SER A 341 -3.02 26.67 4.79
N ILE A 342 -2.99 27.43 5.87
CA ILE A 342 -3.93 28.52 6.09
C ILE A 342 -3.60 29.69 5.16
N HIS A 343 -4.64 30.34 4.63
CA HIS A 343 -4.54 31.54 3.82
C HIS A 343 -4.41 32.77 4.72
N ILE A 344 -3.37 33.59 4.55
CA ILE A 344 -3.26 34.89 5.22
C ILE A 344 -2.91 35.94 4.16
N GLY A 345 -3.82 36.89 3.89
CA GLY A 345 -3.60 37.98 2.93
C GLY A 345 -3.76 37.56 1.46
N PHE A 346 -2.82 37.90 0.58
CA PHE A 346 -2.90 37.66 -0.87
C PHE A 346 -2.30 36.31 -1.34
N SER A 347 -1.80 35.47 -0.43
CA SER A 347 -1.19 34.18 -0.79
C SER A 347 -2.25 33.14 -1.13
N THR A 348 -2.20 32.47 -2.29
CA THR A 348 -3.06 31.30 -2.56
C THR A 348 -2.66 30.14 -1.65
N GLY A 349 -3.30 30.02 -0.48
CA GLY A 349 -3.04 28.93 0.46
C GLY A 349 -3.20 27.57 -0.23
N TRP A 350 -2.21 26.70 -0.12
CA TRP A 350 -2.31 25.33 -0.61
C TRP A 350 -3.41 24.59 0.17
N ARG A 351 -4.55 24.36 -0.49
CA ARG A 351 -5.64 23.53 0.06
C ARG A 351 -5.20 22.08 -0.06
N GLY A 352 -4.85 21.47 1.08
CA GLY A 352 -4.29 20.12 1.14
C GLY A 352 -5.27 18.97 1.07
N TRP A 353 -6.56 19.31 1.11
CA TRP A 353 -7.62 18.34 1.00
C TRP A 353 -7.80 17.84 -0.42
N THR A 354 -8.00 16.53 -0.53
CA THR A 354 -8.55 15.86 -1.70
C THR A 354 -9.97 15.44 -1.38
N TYR A 355 -10.92 15.69 -2.27
CA TYR A 355 -12.32 15.28 -2.11
C TYR A 355 -12.75 14.38 -3.25
N LEU A 356 -13.74 13.54 -3.02
CA LEU A 356 -14.43 12.77 -4.05
C LEU A 356 -15.91 12.68 -3.73
N PRO A 357 -16.76 12.66 -4.76
CA PRO A 357 -18.13 12.22 -4.60
C PRO A 357 -18.20 10.82 -3.96
N VAL A 358 -19.13 10.60 -3.03
CA VAL A 358 -19.26 9.31 -2.30
C VAL A 358 -19.62 8.16 -3.26
N ASP A 359 -20.36 8.43 -4.33
CA ASP A 359 -20.67 7.50 -5.44
C ASP A 359 -19.47 7.24 -6.37
N ARG A 360 -18.34 7.91 -6.14
CA ARG A 360 -17.06 7.59 -6.78
C ARG A 360 -16.08 6.95 -5.81
N PHE A 361 -16.46 6.85 -4.53
CA PHE A 361 -15.70 6.18 -3.47
C PHE A 361 -16.13 4.71 -3.40
N HIS A 362 -15.75 3.94 -4.42
CA HIS A 362 -15.98 2.50 -4.51
C HIS A 362 -14.65 1.75 -4.38
N THR A 363 -14.70 0.42 -4.27
CA THR A 363 -13.55 -0.46 -4.00
C THR A 363 -12.35 -0.32 -4.95
N HIS A 364 -12.52 0.34 -6.11
CA HIS A 364 -11.47 0.70 -7.05
C HIS A 364 -11.58 2.19 -7.46
N VAL A 365 -10.92 3.08 -6.72
CA VAL A 365 -10.86 4.51 -7.08
C VAL A 365 -9.59 4.82 -7.87
N VAL A 366 -9.66 5.05 -9.18
CA VAL A 366 -8.58 5.79 -9.87
C VAL A 366 -8.88 7.28 -9.74
N VAL A 367 -8.10 8.04 -8.96
CA VAL A 367 -8.05 9.50 -9.14
C VAL A 367 -6.81 9.89 -9.94
N VAL A 368 -7.10 10.12 -11.22
CA VAL A 368 -6.66 11.22 -12.08
C VAL A 368 -5.20 11.67 -11.95
N ARG A 369 -4.40 11.34 -12.98
CA ARG A 369 -3.37 12.25 -13.50
C ARG A 369 -3.99 13.65 -13.64
N GLY A 370 -3.73 14.54 -12.68
CA GLY A 370 -3.93 15.98 -12.85
C GLY A 370 -5.18 16.66 -12.25
N GLY A 371 -5.64 16.35 -11.03
CA GLY A 371 -6.63 17.25 -10.43
C GLY A 371 -7.06 16.99 -9.00
N ARG A 372 -6.85 18.00 -8.13
CA ARG A 372 -7.59 18.15 -6.88
C ARG A 372 -9.05 18.38 -7.21
N PHE A 373 -9.93 17.49 -6.77
CA PHE A 373 -11.35 17.78 -6.72
C PHE A 373 -11.59 18.69 -5.52
N LEU A 374 -11.90 19.95 -5.79
CA LEU A 374 -12.47 20.85 -4.80
C LEU A 374 -14.00 20.70 -4.88
N PRO A 375 -14.70 20.46 -3.76
CA PRO A 375 -16.14 20.40 -3.77
C PRO A 375 -16.71 21.78 -4.14
N PRO A 376 -17.93 21.83 -4.67
CA PRO A 376 -18.61 23.09 -4.92
C PRO A 376 -18.59 24.00 -3.68
N ARG A 377 -18.46 25.32 -3.87
CA ARG A 377 -18.29 26.31 -2.79
C ARG A 377 -19.39 26.28 -1.71
N HIS A 378 -20.52 25.63 -1.97
CA HIS A 378 -21.68 25.52 -1.08
C HIS A 378 -21.73 24.22 -0.25
N VAL A 379 -20.77 23.29 -0.42
CA VAL A 379 -20.72 22.06 0.37
C VAL A 379 -20.05 22.36 1.71
N GLN A 380 -20.82 22.31 2.80
CA GLN A 380 -20.27 22.30 4.14
C GLN A 380 -19.64 20.93 4.43
N LEU A 381 -18.35 20.94 4.72
CA LEU A 381 -17.59 19.75 5.07
C LEU A 381 -17.34 19.76 6.57
N ARG A 382 -17.63 18.64 7.22
CA ARG A 382 -17.30 18.37 8.61
C ARG A 382 -16.01 17.58 8.66
N HIS A 383 -15.06 18.02 9.48
CA HIS A 383 -13.85 17.24 9.76
C HIS A 383 -14.23 16.15 10.76
N VAL A 384 -14.03 14.89 10.39
CA VAL A 384 -14.58 13.75 11.13
C VAL A 384 -13.53 13.09 12.02
N ALA A 385 -12.25 13.11 11.63
CA ALA A 385 -11.20 12.44 12.38
C ALA A 385 -9.79 12.88 12.00
N ALA A 386 -8.86 12.85 12.96
CA ALA A 386 -7.42 13.12 12.76
C ALA A 386 -6.52 11.94 13.21
N VAL A 387 -7.06 10.73 13.29
CA VAL A 387 -6.37 9.51 13.77
C VAL A 387 -6.58 8.41 12.73
N PRO A 388 -5.67 7.43 12.55
CA PRO A 388 -5.95 6.23 11.78
C PRO A 388 -7.08 5.43 12.43
N ILE A 389 -8.31 5.72 12.03
CA ILE A 389 -9.51 5.03 12.47
C ILE A 389 -9.63 3.75 11.64
N ARG A 390 -10.01 2.61 12.26
CA ARG A 390 -10.60 1.46 11.55
C ARG A 390 -11.91 1.94 10.92
N PRO A 391 -11.94 2.30 9.64
CA PRO A 391 -13.04 3.07 9.11
C PRO A 391 -14.12 2.11 8.62
N ALA A 392 -14.68 1.33 9.55
CA ALA A 392 -15.89 0.55 9.27
C ALA A 392 -17.11 1.47 9.04
N ARG A 393 -17.04 2.75 9.44
CA ARG A 393 -18.20 3.65 9.51
C ARG A 393 -18.06 5.02 8.82
N ILE A 394 -17.06 5.27 7.97
CA ILE A 394 -16.97 6.58 7.29
C ILE A 394 -18.15 6.81 6.33
N ILE A 395 -18.63 5.75 5.67
CA ILE A 395 -19.71 5.84 4.66
C ILE A 395 -21.11 5.67 5.30
N THR A 396 -21.20 5.04 6.47
CA THR A 396 -22.51 4.73 7.10
C THR A 396 -23.18 5.95 7.73
N THR A 397 -22.41 6.99 8.09
CA THR A 397 -22.96 8.22 8.70
C THR A 397 -23.89 8.98 7.75
N TYR A 398 -23.80 8.78 6.43
CA TYR A 398 -24.66 9.49 5.48
C TYR A 398 -25.99 8.76 5.17
N LYS A 399 -26.06 7.44 5.32
CA LYS A 399 -27.33 6.70 5.10
C LYS A 399 -28.38 7.02 6.17
N ASN A 400 -27.95 7.38 7.39
CA ASN A 400 -28.87 7.66 8.49
C ASN A 400 -29.33 9.13 8.58
N HIS A 401 -28.69 10.06 7.86
CA HIS A 401 -29.10 11.47 7.81
C HIS A 401 -29.90 11.84 6.55
N ALA A 402 -30.11 10.89 5.63
CA ALA A 402 -30.92 11.08 4.42
C ALA A 402 -32.39 10.60 4.56
N ALA A 403 -32.82 10.20 5.77
CA ALA A 403 -34.25 10.01 6.03
C ALA A 403 -34.90 11.38 6.23
N PRO A 404 -35.86 11.80 5.37
CA PRO A 404 -36.66 12.98 5.68
C PRO A 404 -37.40 12.70 7.00
N GLN A 405 -37.21 13.57 7.99
CA GLN A 405 -38.11 13.60 9.14
C GLN A 405 -39.48 14.02 8.61
N THR A 406 -40.35 13.04 8.38
CA THR A 406 -41.78 13.30 8.17
C THR A 406 -42.34 13.89 9.46
N ARG A 407 -42.71 15.16 9.41
CA ARG A 407 -43.66 15.79 10.32
C ARG A 407 -45.03 15.80 9.66
#